data_AF-A0A3Q0FQP2-F1
#
_entry.id   AF-A0A3Q0FQP2-F1
#
_cell.length_a   1.000
_cell.length_b   1.000
_cell.length_c   1.000
_cell.angle_alpha   90.00
_cell.angle_beta   90.00
_cell.angle_gamma   90.00
#
_symmetry.space_group_name_H-M   'P 1'
#
loop_
_entity.id
_entity.type
_entity.pdbx_description
1 polymer ?
#
loop_
_entity_poly.entity_id
_entity_poly.type
_entity_poly.pdbx_seq_one_letter_code
_entity_poly.pdbx_strand_id
1 'polypeptide(L)'
;GAQRRAALARREEVDLVLLGKQAIDDDCNQTGQMTAALLDWPQGTFASALTLEPDGQWLRVEREVDGGLETLRLRLPAVVTADLRLNEPRYATLPNIMVRL
;
A
#
# COMPACT_ATOMS: atom_id res chain seq x y z
N GLY A 1 -11.48 -0.02 9.92
CA GLY A 1 -11.73 1.33 9.37
C GLY A 1 -10.46 2.16 9.31
N ALA A 2 -10.42 3.17 8.44
CA ALA A 2 -9.24 4.00 8.16
C ALA A 2 -8.64 4.67 9.41
N GLN A 3 -9.48 5.17 10.32
CA GLN A 3 -9.05 5.80 11.59
C GLN A 3 -8.13 4.92 12.44
N ARG A 4 -8.44 3.63 12.59
CA ARG A 4 -7.60 2.70 13.37
C ARG A 4 -6.25 2.48 12.72
N ARG A 5 -6.19 2.41 11.38
CA ARG A 5 -4.95 2.25 10.61
C ARG A 5 -4.07 3.50 10.72
N ALA A 6 -4.68 4.68 10.62
CA ALA A 6 -3.96 5.95 10.81
C ALA A 6 -3.38 6.06 12.24
N ALA A 7 -4.17 5.72 13.27
CA ALA A 7 -3.68 5.71 14.64
C ALA A 7 -2.55 4.69 14.86
N LEU A 8 -2.64 3.50 14.25
CA LEU A 8 -1.60 2.48 14.30
C LEU A 8 -0.33 2.93 13.60
N ALA A 9 -0.44 3.50 12.39
CA ALA A 9 0.71 3.97 11.62
C ALA A 9 1.52 5.02 12.39
N ARG A 10 0.84 5.95 13.06
CA ARG A 10 1.50 6.95 13.93
C ARG A 10 2.15 6.32 15.16
N ARG A 11 1.47 5.36 15.80
CA ARG A 11 1.96 4.72 17.03
C ARG A 11 3.17 3.83 16.78
N GLU A 12 3.18 3.09 15.69
CA GLU A 12 4.26 2.18 15.32
C GLU A 12 5.34 2.87 14.46
N GLU A 13 5.23 4.19 14.25
CA GLU A 13 6.18 5.02 13.51
C GLU A 13 6.58 4.44 12.15
N VAL A 14 5.59 3.98 11.37
CA VAL A 14 5.84 3.35 10.06
C VAL A 14 6.08 4.40 8.98
N ASP A 15 6.96 4.07 8.03
CA ASP A 15 7.20 4.93 6.85
C ASP A 15 6.28 4.58 5.67
N LEU A 16 5.65 3.42 5.68
CA LEU A 16 4.80 2.95 4.58
C LEU A 16 3.60 2.16 5.10
N VAL A 17 2.40 2.52 4.62
CA VAL A 17 1.20 1.70 4.81
C VAL A 17 0.83 1.06 3.48
N LEU A 18 0.85 -0.27 3.43
CA LEU A 18 0.39 -1.06 2.28
C LEU A 18 -0.99 -1.65 2.55
N LEU A 19 -1.91 -1.48 1.60
CA LEU A 19 -3.23 -2.08 1.61
C LEU A 19 -3.55 -2.72 0.26
N GLY A 20 -4.55 -3.59 0.18
CA GLY A 20 -5.18 -3.92 -1.11
C GLY A 20 -5.99 -2.73 -1.65
N LYS A 21 -6.18 -2.66 -2.96
CA LYS A 21 -7.04 -1.66 -3.63
C LYS A 21 -8.46 -1.66 -3.05
N GLN A 22 -9.10 -2.82 -3.05
CA GLN A 22 -10.51 -2.98 -2.74
C GLN A 22 -10.70 -4.30 -1.99
N ALA A 23 -11.61 -4.30 -1.03
CA ALA A 23 -12.08 -5.52 -0.40
C ALA A 23 -13.23 -6.09 -1.24
N ILE A 24 -13.22 -7.40 -1.48
CA ILE A 24 -14.17 -8.08 -2.39
C ILE A 24 -15.57 -8.25 -1.79
N ASP A 25 -15.72 -7.96 -0.50
CA ASP A 25 -16.97 -8.09 0.25
C ASP A 25 -17.79 -6.79 0.22
N ASP A 26 -17.15 -5.63 0.43
CA ASP A 26 -17.80 -4.32 0.43
C ASP A 26 -17.62 -3.49 -0.85
N ASP A 27 -16.68 -3.90 -1.72
CA ASP A 27 -16.32 -3.25 -2.99
C ASP A 27 -16.09 -1.74 -2.93
N CYS A 28 -15.72 -1.20 -1.77
CA CYS A 28 -15.73 0.25 -1.56
C CYS A 28 -14.54 1.00 -2.16
N ASN A 29 -13.36 0.36 -2.26
CA ASN A 29 -12.13 1.00 -2.75
C ASN A 29 -11.85 2.37 -2.08
N GLN A 30 -12.01 2.47 -0.76
CA GLN A 30 -11.95 3.76 -0.02
C GLN A 30 -10.93 3.76 1.11
N THR A 31 -10.65 2.60 1.70
CA THR A 31 -9.90 2.51 2.95
C THR A 31 -8.50 3.13 2.82
N GLY A 32 -7.79 2.89 1.71
CA GLY A 32 -6.44 3.40 1.51
C GLY A 32 -6.43 4.93 1.41
N GLN A 33 -7.29 5.48 0.56
CA GLN A 33 -7.40 6.93 0.32
C GLN A 33 -7.82 7.68 1.58
N MET A 34 -8.79 7.14 2.35
CA MET A 34 -9.19 7.73 3.63
C MET A 34 -8.07 7.65 4.68
N THR A 35 -7.27 6.58 4.68
CA THR A 35 -6.12 6.46 5.61
C THR A 35 -5.06 7.51 5.28
N ALA A 36 -4.76 7.71 3.99
CA ALA A 36 -3.85 8.76 3.53
C ALA A 36 -4.34 10.16 3.92
N ALA A 37 -5.62 10.46 3.69
CA ALA A 37 -6.22 11.75 4.05
C ALA A 37 -6.17 12.03 5.57
N LEU A 38 -6.41 11.02 6.42
CA LEU A 38 -6.32 11.18 7.88
C LEU A 38 -4.87 11.34 8.39
N LEU A 39 -3.90 10.81 7.67
CA LEU A 39 -2.48 10.95 7.98
C LEU A 39 -1.86 12.21 7.38
N ASP A 40 -2.54 12.85 6.42
CA ASP A 40 -2.00 13.89 5.54
C ASP A 40 -0.75 13.41 4.79
N TRP A 41 -0.79 12.17 4.28
CA TRP A 41 0.32 11.53 3.57
C TRP A 41 0.04 11.44 2.06
N PRO A 42 1.09 11.51 1.22
CA PRO A 42 0.95 11.21 -0.20
C PRO A 42 0.48 9.76 -0.40
N GLN A 43 -0.26 9.54 -1.49
CA GLN A 43 -0.84 8.24 -1.81
C GLN A 43 -0.54 7.77 -3.22
N GLY A 44 -0.33 6.46 -3.38
CA GLY A 44 -0.22 5.78 -4.68
C GLY A 44 -1.22 4.64 -4.75
N THR A 45 -2.40 4.88 -5.34
CA THR A 45 -3.42 3.82 -5.46
C THR A 45 -3.23 2.98 -6.72
N PHE A 46 -3.81 1.78 -6.76
CA PHE A 46 -3.78 0.90 -7.93
C PHE A 46 -2.36 0.59 -8.43
N ALA A 47 -1.42 0.43 -7.50
CA ALA A 47 -0.01 0.24 -7.82
C ALA A 47 0.20 -1.11 -8.53
N SER A 48 0.86 -1.08 -9.68
CA SER A 48 1.32 -2.24 -10.45
C SER A 48 2.84 -2.43 -10.39
N ALA A 49 3.60 -1.41 -9.98
CA ALA A 49 5.01 -1.55 -9.61
C ALA A 49 5.41 -0.56 -8.52
N LEU A 50 6.40 -0.95 -7.70
CA LEU A 50 6.98 -0.13 -6.63
C LEU A 50 8.50 -0.20 -6.70
N THR A 51 9.16 0.95 -6.61
CA THR A 51 10.63 1.04 -6.52
C THR A 51 11.01 2.07 -5.47
N LEU A 52 11.66 1.62 -4.40
CA LEU A 52 12.25 2.51 -3.40
C LEU A 52 13.54 3.11 -3.96
N GLU A 53 13.68 4.43 -3.91
CA GLU A 53 14.90 5.10 -4.34
C GLU A 53 16.05 4.85 -3.36
N PRO A 54 17.33 4.92 -3.80
CA PRO A 54 18.48 4.55 -2.97
C PRO A 54 18.62 5.34 -1.66
N ASP A 55 18.07 6.55 -1.58
CA ASP A 55 18.08 7.39 -0.37
C ASP A 55 17.03 6.97 0.67
N GLY A 56 16.13 6.06 0.31
CA GLY A 56 15.03 5.60 1.15
C GLY A 56 13.96 6.66 1.43
N GLN A 57 14.01 7.83 0.78
CA GLN A 57 13.08 8.95 1.04
C GLN A 57 11.96 9.02 0.00
N TRP A 58 12.17 8.45 -1.18
CA TRP A 58 11.23 8.52 -2.27
C TRP A 58 10.82 7.14 -2.75
N LEU A 59 9.52 6.98 -2.98
CA LEU A 59 8.92 5.78 -3.54
C LEU A 59 8.37 6.11 -4.93
N ARG A 60 8.91 5.47 -5.95
CA ARG A 60 8.33 5.51 -7.30
C ARG A 60 7.23 4.46 -7.39
N VAL A 61 6.04 4.91 -7.79
CA VAL A 61 4.84 4.08 -7.91
C VAL A 61 4.35 4.15 -9.35
N GLU A 62 4.27 3.00 -10.01
CA GLU A 62 3.56 2.86 -11.28
C GLU A 62 2.14 2.38 -10.99
N ARG A 63 1.14 3.05 -11.57
CA ARG A 63 -0.28 2.88 -11.24
C ARG A 63 -1.08 2.60 -12.50
N GLU A 64 -2.05 1.70 -12.36
CA GLU A 64 -3.05 1.44 -13.39
C GLU A 64 -4.08 2.57 -13.39
N VAL A 65 -4.26 3.21 -14.54
CA VAL A 65 -5.30 4.19 -14.82
C VAL A 65 -6.05 3.77 -16.09
N ASP A 66 -7.23 4.35 -16.35
CA ASP A 66 -8.06 3.92 -17.49
C ASP A 66 -7.34 4.00 -18.85
N GLY A 67 -6.40 4.94 -18.99
CA GLY A 67 -5.60 5.14 -20.22
C GLY A 67 -4.27 4.37 -20.28
N GLY A 68 -3.97 3.50 -19.30
CA GLY A 68 -2.72 2.75 -19.22
C GLY A 68 -2.00 2.93 -17.88
N LEU A 69 -0.72 3.32 -17.93
CA LEU A 69 0.13 3.43 -16.75
C LEU A 69 0.50 4.89 -16.46
N GLU A 70 0.42 5.26 -15.18
CA GLU A 70 0.89 6.54 -14.65
C GLU A 70 2.02 6.29 -13.64
N THR A 71 3.14 7.01 -13.78
CA THR A 71 4.22 6.98 -12.79
C THR A 71 4.12 8.19 -11.87
N LEU A 72 4.05 7.95 -10.56
CA LEU A 72 4.19 8.96 -9.52
C LEU A 72 5.49 8.78 -8.73
N ARG A 73 5.97 9.87 -8.14
CA ARG A 73 7.08 9.88 -7.18
C ARG A 73 6.57 10.46 -5.86
N LEU A 74 6.53 9.62 -4.82
CA LEU A 74 5.96 9.97 -3.52
C LEU A 74 7.07 10.10 -2.49
N ARG A 75 7.02 11.15 -1.67
CA ARG A 75 7.93 11.28 -0.52
C ARG A 75 7.41 10.41 0.62
N LEU A 76 8.27 9.63 1.25
CA LEU A 76 7.93 8.88 2.46
C LEU A 76 7.84 9.84 3.67
N PRO A 77 6.89 9.62 4.60
CA PRO A 77 6.00 8.45 4.66
C PRO A 77 4.81 8.49 3.68
N ALA A 78 4.33 7.34 3.22
CA ALA A 78 3.28 7.25 2.19
C ALA A 78 2.26 6.11 2.41
N VAL A 79 1.12 6.20 1.73
CA VAL A 79 0.11 5.12 1.68
C VAL A 79 0.01 4.57 0.26
N VAL A 80 0.09 3.26 0.11
CA VAL A 80 0.01 2.60 -1.20
C VAL A 80 -1.08 1.52 -1.18
N THR A 81 -1.86 1.45 -2.26
CA THR A 81 -2.82 0.35 -2.45
C THR A 81 -2.39 -0.51 -3.64
N ALA A 82 -2.22 -1.82 -3.43
CA ALA A 82 -1.82 -2.77 -4.46
C ALA A 82 -2.98 -3.09 -5.41
N ASP A 83 -2.70 -3.03 -6.71
CA ASP A 83 -3.51 -3.70 -7.73
C ASP A 83 -3.12 -5.18 -7.86
N LEU A 84 -3.97 -5.99 -8.49
CA LEU A 84 -3.70 -7.40 -8.76
C LEU A 84 -2.43 -7.63 -9.58
N ARG A 85 -2.03 -6.65 -10.40
CA ARG A 85 -0.85 -6.72 -11.25
C ARG A 85 0.47 -6.47 -10.52
N LEU A 86 0.43 -6.08 -9.24
CA LEU A 86 1.64 -5.70 -8.50
C LEU A 86 2.66 -6.84 -8.38
N ASN A 87 2.19 -8.04 -8.06
CA ASN A 87 3.02 -9.23 -7.90
C ASN A 87 2.18 -10.51 -7.92
N GLU A 88 2.87 -11.65 -7.90
CA GLU A 88 2.28 -12.95 -7.61
C GLU A 88 2.55 -13.33 -6.15
N PRO A 89 1.52 -13.41 -5.28
CA PRO A 89 1.71 -13.82 -3.89
C PRO A 89 2.25 -15.24 -3.78
N ARG A 90 3.36 -15.41 -3.06
CA ARG A 90 3.92 -16.75 -2.80
C ARG A 90 3.01 -17.56 -1.87
N TYR A 91 3.06 -18.89 -2.02
CA TYR A 91 2.50 -19.81 -1.02
C TYR A 91 3.36 -19.85 0.25
N ALA A 92 2.72 -20.03 1.41
CA ALA A 92 3.42 -20.27 2.66
C ALA A 92 3.96 -21.70 2.70
N THR A 93 5.21 -21.88 3.11
CA THR A 93 5.83 -23.19 3.30
C THR A 93 5.48 -23.75 4.68
N LEU A 94 5.45 -25.08 4.85
CA LEU A 94 5.14 -25.73 6.13
C LEU A 94 5.98 -25.20 7.31
N PRO A 95 7.31 -25.03 7.21
CA PRO A 95 8.09 -24.45 8.30
C PRO A 95 7.62 -23.05 8.72
N ASN A 96 7.26 -22.21 7.75
CA ASN A 96 6.77 -20.85 8.03
C ASN A 96 5.40 -20.86 8.72
N ILE A 97 4.60 -21.91 8.54
CA ILE A 97 3.30 -22.06 9.19
C ILE A 97 3.47 -22.55 10.64
N MET A 98 4.46 -23.43 10.88
CA MET A 98 4.65 -24.07 12.19
C MET A 98 5.40 -23.21 13.23
N VAL A 99 6.15 -22.19 12.81
CA VAL A 99 6.95 -21.32 13.72
C VAL A 99 6.10 -20.50 14.72
N ARG A 100 4.77 -20.52 14.60
CA ARG A 100 3.85 -19.77 15.48
C ARG A 100 2.72 -20.59 16.12
N LEU A 101 2.84 -21.91 16.16
CA LEU A 101 2.06 -22.77 17.08
C LEU A 101 2.96 -23.18 18.24
#